data_AF-A0A9E1YRY4-F1
#
_entry.id   AF-A0A9E1YRY4-F1
#
_cell.length_a   1.000
_cell.length_b   1.000
_cell.length_c   1.000
_cell.angle_alpha   90.00
_cell.angle_beta   90.00
_cell.angle_gamma   90.00
#
_symmetry.space_group_name_H-M   'P 1'
#
loop_
_entity.id
_entity.type
_entity.pdbx_description
1 polymer ?
#
loop_
_entity_poly.entity_id
_entity_poly.type
_entity_poly.pdbx_seq_one_letter_code
_entity_poly.pdbx_strand_id
1 'polypeptide(L)'
;MSQGWIKTVSVEDLKKKGRTVFRLDGRQIALFDTKNGIYACNNRCPHEGYPLREGTLDENCLLTCNWHNWKFNLETGENQRDGDKLRTYPVELRDNDIWVEIVDAPVEEQLAKSLEDLNQGFVDHDYERLAREIARVVRLGVDPMVAVKEAIRWSHDKMEYGWTHAYAGTADWLALYDEHAGEPENQLICLLETIGHMSDDTLREASYPYAEGVEEWDA
;
A
#
# COMPACT_ATOMS: atom_id res chain seq x y z
N MET A 1 -15.56 -2.85 -11.17
CA MET A 1 -14.49 -3.83 -10.91
C MET A 1 -15.06 -5.19 -11.20
N SER A 2 -14.38 -6.00 -12.01
CA SER A 2 -14.75 -7.41 -12.18
C SER A 2 -14.85 -8.09 -10.82
N GLN A 3 -15.99 -8.68 -10.49
CA GLN A 3 -16.16 -9.52 -9.32
C GLN A 3 -16.35 -10.96 -9.78
N GLY A 4 -15.47 -11.84 -9.32
CA GLY A 4 -15.56 -13.29 -9.53
C GLY A 4 -14.53 -13.84 -10.52
N TRP A 5 -14.86 -14.98 -11.11
CA TRP A 5 -13.96 -15.76 -11.95
C TRP A 5 -13.81 -15.19 -13.35
N ILE A 6 -12.57 -14.89 -13.75
CA ILE A 6 -12.22 -14.38 -15.07
C ILE A 6 -11.38 -15.40 -15.81
N LYS A 7 -11.80 -15.76 -17.03
CA LYS A 7 -11.02 -16.61 -17.95
C LYS A 7 -9.80 -15.84 -18.44
N THR A 8 -8.63 -16.47 -18.40
CA THR A 8 -7.35 -15.83 -18.75
C THR A 8 -6.72 -16.45 -19.99
N VAL A 9 -5.65 -17.23 -19.84
CA VAL A 9 -4.93 -17.95 -20.89
C VAL A 9 -5.15 -19.45 -20.77
N SER A 10 -4.71 -20.22 -21.77
CA SER A 10 -4.74 -21.67 -21.70
C SER A 10 -3.61 -22.23 -20.83
N VAL A 11 -3.83 -23.41 -20.24
CA VAL A 11 -2.81 -24.16 -19.50
C VAL A 11 -1.63 -24.50 -20.39
N GLU A 12 -1.89 -24.94 -21.62
CA GLU A 12 -0.84 -25.23 -22.60
C GLU A 12 0.06 -24.03 -22.91
N ASP A 13 -0.53 -22.84 -23.10
CA ASP A 13 0.23 -21.63 -23.41
C ASP A 13 1.07 -21.16 -22.23
N LEU A 14 0.54 -21.30 -21.00
CA LEU A 14 1.30 -20.97 -19.80
C LEU A 14 2.48 -21.94 -19.63
N LYS A 15 2.26 -23.25 -19.75
CA LYS A 15 3.31 -24.27 -19.61
C LYS A 15 4.44 -24.10 -20.62
N LYS A 16 4.14 -23.70 -21.87
CA LYS A 16 5.15 -23.40 -22.88
C LYS A 16 6.03 -22.20 -22.52
N LYS A 17 5.48 -21.21 -21.81
CA LYS A 17 6.16 -19.96 -21.45
C LYS A 17 6.75 -19.97 -20.04
N GLY A 18 6.31 -20.88 -19.17
CA GLY A 18 6.59 -20.92 -17.73
C GLY A 18 5.91 -19.78 -16.93
N ARG A 19 5.74 -18.59 -17.51
CA ARG A 19 5.04 -17.46 -16.88
C ARG A 19 4.44 -16.49 -17.89
N THR A 20 3.34 -15.86 -17.53
CA THR A 20 2.72 -14.80 -18.34
C THR A 20 2.12 -13.69 -17.49
N VAL A 21 1.68 -12.62 -18.13
CA VAL A 21 0.91 -11.54 -17.48
C VAL A 21 -0.32 -11.29 -18.32
N PHE A 22 -1.47 -11.17 -17.67
CA PHE A 22 -2.67 -10.63 -18.30
C PHE A 22 -3.07 -9.31 -17.62
N ARG A 23 -3.82 -8.48 -18.36
CA ARG A 23 -4.25 -7.17 -17.90
C ARG A 23 -5.77 -7.10 -17.85
N LEU A 24 -6.30 -6.58 -16.75
CA LEU A 24 -7.74 -6.41 -16.55
C LEU A 24 -7.98 -5.20 -15.65
N ASP A 25 -8.87 -4.28 -16.04
CA ASP A 25 -9.26 -3.11 -15.23
C ASP A 25 -8.04 -2.32 -14.65
N GLY A 26 -7.01 -2.13 -15.47
CA GLY A 26 -5.76 -1.46 -15.07
C GLY A 26 -4.84 -2.27 -14.15
N ARG A 27 -5.17 -3.52 -13.85
CA ARG A 27 -4.35 -4.47 -13.09
C ARG A 27 -3.43 -5.23 -14.03
N GLN A 28 -2.25 -5.59 -13.55
CA GLN A 28 -1.37 -6.56 -14.20
C GLN A 28 -1.29 -7.77 -13.28
N ILE A 29 -1.73 -8.94 -13.75
CA ILE A 29 -1.76 -10.16 -12.96
C ILE A 29 -0.79 -11.14 -13.61
N ALA A 30 0.22 -11.54 -12.84
CA ALA A 30 1.23 -12.49 -13.26
C ALA A 30 0.77 -13.91 -12.93
N LEU A 31 0.92 -14.81 -13.89
CA LEU A 31 0.69 -16.25 -13.75
C LEU A 31 2.04 -16.96 -13.84
N PHE A 32 2.27 -17.90 -12.93
CA PHE A 32 3.47 -18.72 -12.86
C PHE A 32 3.08 -20.19 -12.90
N ASP A 33 3.66 -20.94 -13.84
CA ASP A 33 3.62 -22.40 -13.85
C ASP A 33 4.80 -22.92 -13.01
N THR A 34 4.49 -23.62 -11.94
CA THR A 34 5.48 -24.16 -11.00
C THR A 34 5.26 -25.66 -10.84
N LYS A 35 6.23 -26.34 -10.19
CA LYS A 35 6.09 -27.77 -9.86
C LYS A 35 4.93 -28.05 -8.89
N ASN A 36 4.52 -27.05 -8.11
CA ASN A 36 3.50 -27.17 -7.07
C ASN A 36 2.11 -26.73 -7.56
N GLY A 37 2.02 -26.12 -8.74
CA GLY A 37 0.76 -25.66 -9.31
C GLY A 37 0.91 -24.37 -10.11
N ILE A 38 -0.23 -23.84 -10.56
CA ILE A 38 -0.30 -22.54 -11.21
C ILE A 38 -0.71 -21.51 -10.16
N TYR A 39 0.11 -20.47 -10.01
CA TYR A 39 -0.13 -19.38 -9.06
C TYR A 39 -0.37 -18.07 -9.80
N ALA A 40 -1.28 -17.25 -9.27
CA ALA A 40 -1.56 -15.92 -9.76
C ALA A 40 -1.27 -14.87 -8.68
N CYS A 41 -0.60 -13.78 -9.05
CA CYS A 41 -0.35 -12.65 -8.15
C CYS A 41 -0.40 -11.31 -8.87
N ASN A 42 -0.42 -10.22 -8.12
CA ASN A 42 -0.23 -8.89 -8.69
C ASN A 42 1.19 -8.84 -9.29
N ASN A 43 1.30 -8.42 -10.55
CA ASN A 43 2.59 -8.28 -11.20
C ASN A 43 3.36 -7.06 -10.68
N ARG A 44 2.69 -6.12 -10.01
CA ARG A 44 3.36 -4.96 -9.40
C ARG A 44 3.88 -5.34 -8.02
N CYS A 45 5.20 -5.33 -7.83
CA CYS A 45 5.82 -5.55 -6.51
C CYS A 45 5.20 -4.57 -5.49
N PRO A 46 4.72 -5.03 -4.33
CA PRO A 46 4.06 -4.15 -3.37
C PRO A 46 4.99 -3.06 -2.82
N HIS A 47 6.31 -3.28 -2.81
CA HIS A 47 7.34 -2.29 -2.44
C HIS A 47 7.30 -1.05 -3.36
N GLU A 48 7.98 -1.11 -4.51
CA GLU A 48 8.13 0.02 -5.45
C GLU A 48 7.64 -0.30 -6.87
N GLY A 49 6.93 -1.42 -7.04
CA GLY A 49 6.18 -1.68 -8.26
C GLY A 49 6.94 -2.30 -9.43
N TYR A 50 8.16 -2.81 -9.23
CA TYR A 50 8.85 -3.62 -10.24
C TYR A 50 7.95 -4.75 -10.76
N PRO A 51 7.99 -5.09 -12.07
CA PRO A 51 7.26 -6.23 -12.63
C PRO A 51 7.77 -7.56 -12.06
N LEU A 52 7.01 -8.17 -11.15
CA LEU A 52 7.32 -9.43 -10.49
C LEU A 52 7.42 -10.63 -11.43
N ARG A 53 6.78 -10.59 -12.61
CA ARG A 53 6.98 -11.56 -13.69
C ARG A 53 8.45 -11.64 -14.13
N GLU A 54 9.20 -10.55 -14.01
CA GLU A 54 10.64 -10.54 -14.32
C GLU A 54 11.49 -11.12 -13.19
N GLY A 55 10.92 -11.28 -11.98
CA GLY A 55 11.58 -11.81 -10.79
C GLY A 55 12.12 -13.24 -10.93
N THR A 56 12.99 -13.64 -10.01
CA THR A 56 13.52 -15.01 -9.94
C THR A 56 12.63 -15.86 -9.06
N LEU A 57 12.17 -17.01 -9.55
CA LEU A 57 11.30 -17.94 -8.82
C LEU A 57 12.07 -19.22 -8.51
N ASP A 58 12.12 -19.61 -7.24
CA ASP A 58 12.75 -20.86 -6.83
C ASP A 58 11.77 -22.06 -6.81
N GLU A 59 12.28 -23.23 -6.47
CA GLU A 59 11.49 -24.47 -6.43
C GLU A 59 10.47 -24.54 -5.27
N ASN A 60 10.62 -23.69 -4.25
CA ASN A 60 9.71 -23.57 -3.11
C ASN A 60 8.62 -22.51 -3.38
N CYS A 61 8.47 -22.06 -4.63
CA CYS A 61 7.55 -21.01 -5.03
C CYS A 61 7.82 -19.66 -4.34
N LEU A 62 9.08 -19.40 -4.00
CA LEU A 62 9.52 -18.11 -3.47
C LEU A 62 9.95 -17.19 -4.61
N LEU A 63 9.16 -16.15 -4.86
CA LEU A 63 9.41 -15.16 -5.90
C LEU A 63 10.25 -14.01 -5.36
N THR A 64 11.47 -13.86 -5.88
CA THR A 64 12.38 -12.75 -5.59
C THR A 64 12.22 -11.65 -6.63
N CYS A 65 11.86 -10.45 -6.19
CA CYS A 65 11.86 -9.24 -7.00
C CYS A 65 13.30 -8.88 -7.40
N ASN A 66 13.58 -8.73 -8.69
CA ASN A 66 14.94 -8.43 -9.17
C ASN A 66 15.43 -7.02 -8.87
N TRP A 67 14.57 -6.12 -8.36
CA TRP A 67 14.98 -4.76 -8.04
C TRP A 67 15.62 -4.68 -6.66
N HIS A 68 14.83 -4.84 -5.60
CA HIS A 68 15.27 -4.69 -4.21
C HIS A 68 15.31 -6.02 -3.43
N ASN A 69 15.25 -7.16 -4.13
CA ASN A 69 15.34 -8.51 -3.56
C ASN A 69 14.28 -8.82 -2.49
N TRP A 70 13.11 -8.18 -2.56
CA TRP A 70 11.94 -8.57 -1.79
C TRP A 70 11.46 -9.95 -2.24
N LYS A 71 11.07 -10.80 -1.28
CA LYS A 71 10.77 -12.21 -1.55
C LYS A 71 9.38 -12.55 -1.06
N PHE A 72 8.58 -13.16 -1.91
CA PHE A 72 7.19 -13.47 -1.65
C PHE A 72 6.91 -14.94 -1.88
N ASN A 73 6.25 -15.60 -0.93
CA ASN A 73 5.71 -16.93 -1.15
C ASN A 73 4.48 -16.81 -2.06
N LEU A 74 4.47 -17.48 -3.22
CA LEU A 74 3.35 -17.38 -4.17
C LEU A 74 2.05 -18.08 -3.72
N GLU A 75 2.13 -18.99 -2.77
CA GLU A 75 0.97 -19.68 -2.22
C GLU A 75 0.26 -18.80 -1.19
N THR A 76 1.01 -18.17 -0.29
CA THR A 76 0.44 -17.41 0.83
C THR A 76 0.42 -15.90 0.61
N GLY A 77 1.24 -15.40 -0.33
CA GLY A 77 1.50 -13.97 -0.50
C GLY A 77 2.43 -13.37 0.56
N GLU A 78 2.88 -14.15 1.55
CA GLU A 78 3.72 -13.65 2.64
C GLU A 78 5.07 -13.16 2.12
N ASN A 79 5.50 -12.03 2.67
CA ASN A 79 6.83 -11.50 2.45
C ASN A 79 7.79 -12.14 3.47
N GLN A 80 9.01 -12.49 3.05
CA GLN A 80 10.03 -12.99 3.98
C GLN A 80 10.65 -11.91 4.87
N ARG A 81 10.38 -10.64 4.58
CA ARG A 81 10.70 -9.50 5.44
C ARG A 81 9.41 -9.02 6.10
N ASP A 82 9.52 -8.42 7.29
CA ASP A 82 8.43 -7.65 7.88
C ASP A 82 8.11 -6.49 6.93
N GLY A 83 7.01 -6.61 6.18
CA GLY A 83 6.64 -5.69 5.12
C GLY A 83 5.40 -6.13 4.36
N ASP A 84 5.09 -5.42 3.28
CA ASP A 84 3.83 -5.60 2.55
C ASP A 84 3.69 -7.00 1.94
N LYS A 85 2.52 -7.61 2.12
CA LYS A 85 2.16 -8.88 1.51
C LYS A 85 1.87 -8.70 0.02
N LEU A 86 2.24 -9.71 -0.76
CA LEU A 86 1.90 -9.80 -2.18
C LEU A 86 0.44 -10.24 -2.32
N ARG A 87 -0.36 -9.45 -3.04
CA ARG A 87 -1.72 -9.86 -3.41
C ARG A 87 -1.65 -11.06 -4.35
N THR A 88 -2.09 -12.22 -3.87
CA THR A 88 -2.33 -13.43 -4.65
C THR A 88 -3.78 -13.49 -5.11
N TYR A 89 -4.07 -14.27 -6.14
CA TYR A 89 -5.41 -14.50 -6.66
C TYR A 89 -5.68 -16.00 -6.74
N PRO A 90 -6.84 -16.48 -6.27
CA PRO A 90 -7.23 -17.87 -6.45
C PRO A 90 -7.26 -18.26 -7.93
N VAL A 91 -6.79 -19.47 -8.23
CA VAL A 91 -6.74 -20.03 -9.58
C VAL A 91 -7.56 -21.31 -9.63
N GLU A 92 -8.36 -21.45 -10.67
CA GLU A 92 -9.12 -22.66 -10.98
C GLU A 92 -8.85 -23.06 -12.44
N LEU A 93 -8.66 -24.35 -12.68
CA LEU A 93 -8.53 -24.90 -14.03
C LEU A 93 -9.89 -25.43 -14.48
N ARG A 94 -10.37 -24.94 -15.62
CA ARG A 94 -11.59 -25.43 -16.27
C ARG A 94 -11.22 -25.90 -17.66
N ASP A 95 -11.17 -27.22 -17.85
CA ASP A 95 -10.61 -27.86 -19.04
C ASP A 95 -9.17 -27.37 -19.33
N ASN A 96 -8.94 -26.73 -20.48
CA ASN A 96 -7.65 -26.17 -20.85
C ASN A 96 -7.51 -24.69 -20.48
N ASP A 97 -8.48 -24.08 -19.80
CA ASP A 97 -8.47 -22.65 -19.47
C ASP A 97 -8.11 -22.40 -18.00
N ILE A 98 -7.27 -21.39 -17.77
CA ILE A 98 -6.96 -20.88 -16.44
C ILE A 98 -7.95 -19.77 -16.09
N TRP A 99 -8.65 -19.94 -14.98
CA TRP A 99 -9.55 -18.94 -14.41
C TRP A 99 -8.94 -18.35 -13.16
N VAL A 100 -9.02 -17.03 -13.02
CA VAL A 100 -8.51 -16.29 -11.87
C VAL A 100 -9.67 -15.58 -11.20
N GLU A 101 -9.83 -15.79 -9.90
CA GLU A 101 -10.84 -15.08 -9.13
C GLU A 101 -10.32 -13.68 -8.77
N ILE A 102 -11.06 -12.66 -9.19
CA ILE A 102 -10.73 -11.27 -8.92
C ILE A 102 -11.88 -10.70 -8.11
N VAL A 103 -11.62 -10.55 -6.81
CA VAL A 103 -12.52 -9.91 -5.84
C VAL A 103 -11.68 -8.96 -5.02
N ASP A 104 -12.15 -7.72 -4.88
CA ASP A 104 -11.56 -6.78 -3.93
C ASP A 104 -12.21 -6.97 -2.57
N ALA A 105 -11.39 -6.80 -1.52
CA ALA A 105 -11.89 -6.73 -0.16
C ALA A 105 -12.87 -5.56 -0.01
N PRO A 106 -13.77 -5.58 1.00
CA PRO A 106 -14.58 -4.42 1.36
C PRO A 106 -13.74 -3.14 1.49
N VAL A 107 -14.36 -1.99 1.21
CA VAL A 107 -13.65 -0.69 1.23
C VAL A 107 -13.05 -0.41 2.61
N GLU A 108 -13.74 -0.83 3.67
CA GLU A 108 -13.32 -0.65 5.06
C GLU A 108 -12.05 -1.44 5.37
N GLU A 109 -11.95 -2.68 4.89
CA GLU A 109 -10.74 -3.50 5.05
C GLU A 109 -9.56 -2.95 4.25
N GLN A 110 -9.81 -2.48 3.02
CA GLN A 110 -8.78 -1.84 2.21
C GLN A 110 -8.29 -0.54 2.85
N LEU A 111 -9.19 0.28 3.39
CA LEU A 111 -8.85 1.52 4.08
C LEU A 111 -8.02 1.23 5.33
N ALA A 112 -8.45 0.28 6.17
CA ALA A 112 -7.71 -0.10 7.37
C ALA A 112 -6.28 -0.53 7.02
N LYS A 113 -6.11 -1.36 6.00
CA LYS A 113 -4.78 -1.79 5.53
C LYS A 113 -3.94 -0.63 5.01
N SER A 114 -4.53 0.28 4.24
CA SER A 114 -3.80 1.44 3.73
C SER A 114 -3.40 2.42 4.82
N LEU A 115 -4.21 2.58 5.88
CA LEU A 115 -3.83 3.41 7.03
C LEU A 115 -2.71 2.77 7.87
N GLU A 116 -2.74 1.44 8.04
CA GLU A 116 -1.64 0.68 8.66
C GLU A 116 -0.33 0.86 7.87
N ASP A 117 -0.39 0.69 6.54
CA ASP A 117 0.79 0.86 5.69
C ASP A 117 1.27 2.31 5.63
N LEU A 118 0.34 3.26 5.70
CA LEU A 118 0.65 4.68 5.75
C LEU A 118 1.35 5.04 7.07
N ASN A 119 0.90 4.48 8.19
CA ASN A 119 1.55 4.67 9.48
C ASN A 119 2.98 4.13 9.49
N GLN A 120 3.22 2.95 8.91
CA GLN A 120 4.57 2.41 8.79
C GLN A 120 5.46 3.35 7.97
N GLY A 121 4.97 3.84 6.82
CA GLY A 121 5.71 4.82 6.02
C GLY A 121 5.95 6.15 6.76
N PHE A 122 4.98 6.57 7.59
CA PHE A 122 5.07 7.76 8.42
C PHE A 122 6.16 7.65 9.48
N VAL A 123 6.26 6.51 10.17
CA VAL A 123 7.27 6.25 11.20
C VAL A 123 8.66 6.07 10.59
N ASP A 124 8.76 5.45 9.42
CA ASP A 124 10.03 5.18 8.74
C ASP A 124 10.57 6.35 7.91
N HIS A 125 9.81 7.44 7.79
CA HIS A 125 10.08 8.55 6.87
C HIS A 125 10.17 8.11 5.38
N ASP A 126 9.41 7.07 5.02
CA ASP A 126 9.36 6.48 3.68
C ASP A 126 8.36 7.25 2.80
N TYR A 127 8.86 8.28 2.12
CA TYR A 127 8.06 9.21 1.33
C TYR A 127 7.38 8.53 0.14
N GLU A 128 8.02 7.54 -0.46
CA GLU A 128 7.47 6.74 -1.55
C GLU A 128 6.27 5.90 -1.08
N ARG A 129 6.37 5.28 0.09
CA ARG A 129 5.27 4.54 0.72
C ARG A 129 4.12 5.46 1.12
N LEU A 130 4.42 6.64 1.67
CA LEU A 130 3.41 7.66 1.98
C LEU A 130 2.59 8.01 0.73
N ALA A 131 3.27 8.38 -0.37
CA ALA A 131 2.62 8.74 -1.63
C ALA A 131 1.72 7.61 -2.16
N ARG A 132 2.22 6.37 -2.09
CA ARG A 132 1.51 5.17 -2.54
C ARG A 132 0.23 4.91 -1.74
N GLU A 133 0.29 4.99 -0.42
CA GLU A 133 -0.88 4.72 0.42
C GLU A 133 -1.91 5.84 0.39
N ILE A 134 -1.50 7.11 0.33
CA ILE A 134 -2.44 8.23 0.13
C ILE A 134 -3.19 8.06 -1.19
N ALA A 135 -2.48 7.71 -2.27
CA ALA A 135 -3.12 7.44 -3.57
C ALA A 135 -4.12 6.26 -3.51
N ARG A 136 -3.85 5.24 -2.68
CA ARG A 136 -4.79 4.13 -2.44
C ARG A 136 -6.02 4.60 -1.67
N VAL A 137 -5.86 5.41 -0.62
CA VAL A 137 -6.97 6.02 0.13
C VAL A 137 -7.86 6.84 -0.80
N VAL A 138 -7.28 7.71 -1.64
CA VAL A 138 -8.03 8.48 -2.64
C VAL A 138 -8.80 7.56 -3.61
N ARG A 139 -8.16 6.49 -4.08
CA ARG A 139 -8.78 5.53 -5.02
C ARG A 139 -9.97 4.77 -4.41
N LEU A 140 -10.05 4.64 -3.09
CA LEU A 140 -11.19 4.02 -2.41
C LEU A 140 -12.46 4.88 -2.48
N GLY A 141 -12.34 6.16 -2.87
CA GLY A 141 -13.48 7.07 -2.97
C GLY A 141 -14.02 7.52 -1.61
N VAL A 142 -13.24 7.33 -0.55
CA VAL A 142 -13.51 7.88 0.79
C VAL A 142 -12.90 9.28 0.91
N ASP A 143 -13.31 10.04 1.92
CA ASP A 143 -12.69 11.34 2.23
C ASP A 143 -11.21 11.14 2.61
N PRO A 144 -10.25 11.63 1.80
CA PRO A 144 -8.83 11.43 2.05
C PRO A 144 -8.33 12.18 3.29
N MET A 145 -9.12 13.10 3.86
CA MET A 145 -8.80 13.73 5.15
C MET A 145 -8.67 12.72 6.29
N VAL A 146 -9.17 11.49 6.14
CA VAL A 146 -8.89 10.39 7.09
C VAL A 146 -7.39 10.17 7.27
N ALA A 147 -6.59 10.25 6.20
CA ALA A 147 -5.14 10.06 6.26
C ALA A 147 -4.45 11.17 7.06
N VAL A 148 -4.87 12.42 6.86
CA VAL A 148 -4.37 13.58 7.62
C VAL A 148 -4.74 13.47 9.09
N LYS A 149 -6.01 13.14 9.40
CA LYS A 149 -6.49 12.96 10.78
C LYS A 149 -5.71 11.86 11.52
N GLU A 150 -5.40 10.77 10.85
CA GLU A 150 -4.60 9.70 11.43
C GLU A 150 -3.13 10.10 11.62
N ALA A 151 -2.51 10.80 10.66
CA ALA A 151 -1.16 11.36 10.85
C ALA A 151 -1.08 12.27 12.09
N ILE A 152 -2.13 13.06 12.34
CA ILE A 152 -2.25 13.85 13.57
C ILE A 152 -2.31 12.95 14.81
N ARG A 153 -3.13 11.89 14.78
CA ARG A 153 -3.23 10.91 15.88
C ARG A 153 -1.95 10.12 16.14
N TRP A 154 -1.09 9.95 15.15
CA TRP A 154 0.18 9.24 15.34
C TRP A 154 1.28 10.12 15.92
N SER A 155 1.11 11.45 15.88
CA SER A 155 2.18 12.40 16.22
C SER A 155 1.76 13.48 17.23
N HIS A 156 0.52 13.48 17.72
CA HIS A 156 0.05 14.49 18.66
C HIS A 156 0.87 14.52 19.97
N ASP A 157 1.36 13.36 20.42
CA ASP A 157 2.19 13.22 21.61
C ASP A 157 3.58 13.86 21.48
N LYS A 158 3.93 14.40 20.33
CA LYS A 158 5.23 15.06 20.08
C LYS A 158 5.21 16.57 20.33
N MET A 159 4.13 17.12 20.88
CA MET A 159 3.87 18.57 20.95
C MET A 159 3.96 19.17 22.36
N GLU A 160 5.05 18.95 23.10
CA GLU A 160 5.21 19.50 24.47
C GLU A 160 5.03 21.03 24.53
N TYR A 161 5.68 21.74 23.61
CA TYR A 161 5.72 23.22 23.61
C TYR A 161 4.82 23.84 22.52
N GLY A 162 3.88 23.07 21.99
CA GLY A 162 2.97 23.48 20.93
C GLY A 162 3.24 22.79 19.59
N TRP A 163 2.67 23.37 18.53
CA TRP A 163 2.62 22.77 17.20
C TRP A 163 3.94 23.03 16.46
N THR A 164 4.50 21.98 15.84
CA THR A 164 5.68 22.13 14.98
C THR A 164 5.33 22.83 13.66
N HIS A 165 6.33 23.19 12.85
CA HIS A 165 6.10 23.88 11.58
C HIS A 165 5.24 23.07 10.61
N ALA A 166 5.32 21.74 10.64
CA ALA A 166 4.48 20.86 9.84
C ALA A 166 2.98 21.11 10.03
N TYR A 167 2.56 21.38 11.26
CA TYR A 167 1.15 21.57 11.57
C TYR A 167 0.63 22.96 11.21
N ALA A 168 1.47 23.99 11.36
CA ALA A 168 1.15 25.30 10.81
C ALA A 168 1.01 25.21 9.28
N GLY A 169 1.96 24.56 8.61
CA GLY A 169 1.92 24.35 7.15
C GLY A 169 0.80 23.44 6.67
N THR A 170 0.22 22.60 7.54
CA THR A 170 -0.95 21.77 7.21
C THR A 170 -2.13 22.63 6.78
N ALA A 171 -2.37 23.76 7.44
CA ALA A 171 -3.46 24.66 7.05
C ALA A 171 -3.26 25.20 5.62
N ASP A 172 -2.02 25.57 5.28
CA ASP A 172 -1.67 26.09 3.96
C ASP A 172 -1.78 25.00 2.87
N TRP A 173 -1.27 23.80 3.14
CA TRP A 173 -1.39 22.67 2.22
C TRP A 173 -2.84 22.25 1.99
N LEU A 174 -3.69 22.28 3.02
CA LEU A 174 -5.12 22.00 2.88
C LEU A 174 -5.87 23.11 2.13
N ALA A 175 -5.47 24.38 2.28
CA ALA A 175 -6.00 25.45 1.45
C ALA A 175 -5.63 25.24 -0.03
N LEU A 176 -4.38 24.87 -0.32
CA LEU A 176 -3.95 24.52 -1.69
C LEU A 176 -4.69 23.28 -2.23
N TYR A 177 -4.96 22.28 -1.38
CA TYR A 177 -5.76 21.11 -1.76
C TYR A 177 -7.15 21.53 -2.25
N ASP A 178 -7.78 22.48 -1.58
CA ASP A 178 -9.10 23.03 -1.97
C ASP A 178 -9.00 23.88 -3.24
N GLU A 179 -7.94 24.68 -3.40
CA GLU A 179 -7.68 25.47 -4.62
C GLU A 179 -7.49 24.58 -5.86
N HIS A 180 -6.90 23.39 -5.68
CA HIS A 180 -6.69 22.39 -6.72
C HIS A 180 -7.89 21.43 -6.90
N ALA A 181 -9.09 21.81 -6.45
CA ALA A 181 -10.29 21.00 -6.64
C ALA A 181 -10.52 20.62 -8.12
N GLY A 182 -10.55 19.31 -8.40
CA GLY A 182 -10.67 18.78 -9.75
C GLY A 182 -9.34 18.44 -10.43
N GLU A 183 -8.22 18.69 -9.77
CA GLU A 183 -6.86 18.33 -10.21
C GLU A 183 -6.28 17.26 -9.26
N PRO A 184 -6.66 15.98 -9.42
CA PRO A 184 -6.38 14.94 -8.43
C PRO A 184 -4.88 14.71 -8.20
N GLU A 185 -4.04 14.96 -9.20
CA GLU A 185 -2.58 14.89 -9.06
C GLU A 185 -2.04 15.98 -8.12
N ASN A 186 -2.54 17.21 -8.25
CA ASN A 186 -2.12 18.33 -7.39
C ASN A 186 -2.67 18.17 -5.98
N GLN A 187 -3.92 17.71 -5.86
CA GLN A 187 -4.52 17.36 -4.57
C GLN A 187 -3.74 16.25 -3.86
N LEU A 188 -3.26 15.24 -4.59
CA LEU A 188 -2.41 14.18 -4.02
C LEU A 188 -1.08 14.74 -3.50
N ILE A 189 -0.46 15.69 -4.22
CA ILE A 189 0.76 16.37 -3.76
C ILE A 189 0.49 17.11 -2.45
N CYS A 190 -0.60 17.87 -2.34
CA CYS A 190 -0.93 18.60 -1.11
C CYS A 190 -1.11 17.66 0.10
N LEU A 191 -1.78 16.52 -0.08
CA LEU A 191 -1.93 15.50 0.96
C LEU A 191 -0.59 14.88 1.36
N LEU A 192 0.25 14.56 0.38
CA LEU A 192 1.56 13.97 0.58
C LEU A 192 2.49 14.92 1.32
N GLU A 193 2.54 16.20 0.93
CA GLU A 193 3.35 17.20 1.61
C GLU A 193 2.84 17.45 3.03
N THR A 194 1.52 17.46 3.26
CA THR A 194 0.96 17.56 4.61
C THR A 194 1.48 16.42 5.52
N ILE A 195 1.32 15.18 5.09
CA ILE A 195 1.61 14.00 5.91
C ILE A 195 3.13 13.75 5.98
N GLY A 196 3.84 13.94 4.88
CA GLY A 196 5.30 13.79 4.82
C GLY A 196 6.02 14.82 5.67
N HIS A 197 5.54 16.06 5.71
CA HIS A 197 6.14 17.09 6.55
C HIS A 197 5.87 16.82 8.04
N MET A 198 4.68 16.32 8.42
CA MET A 198 4.43 15.83 9.79
C MET A 198 5.36 14.65 10.15
N SER A 199 5.53 13.69 9.23
CA SER A 199 6.44 12.56 9.42
C SER A 199 7.86 13.03 9.68
N ASP A 200 8.39 13.95 8.86
CA ASP A 200 9.78 14.39 8.95
C ASP A 200 10.03 15.39 10.10
N ASP A 201 9.18 16.41 10.28
CA ASP A 201 9.37 17.48 11.25
C ASP A 201 8.93 17.06 12.67
N THR A 202 7.71 16.55 12.80
CA THR A 202 7.10 16.30 14.12
C THR A 202 7.70 15.10 14.84
N LEU A 203 8.07 14.02 14.13
CA LEU A 203 8.63 12.83 14.77
C LEU A 203 10.07 13.01 15.29
N ARG A 204 10.73 14.13 14.96
CA ARG A 204 12.04 14.48 15.54
C ARG A 204 11.94 14.89 17.00
N GLU A 205 10.77 15.33 17.43
CA GLU A 205 10.54 15.76 18.80
C GLU A 205 10.35 14.57 19.74
N ALA A 206 10.68 14.78 21.02
CA ALA A 206 10.47 13.77 22.05
C ALA A 206 8.96 13.52 22.25
N SER A 207 8.59 12.28 22.58
CA SER A 207 7.24 12.03 23.08
C SER A 207 7.08 12.74 24.42
N TYR A 208 6.15 13.67 24.46
CA TYR A 208 5.66 14.28 25.67
C TYR A 208 4.71 13.31 26.36
N PRO A 209 5.01 12.86 27.59
CA PRO A 209 4.03 12.14 28.37
C PRO A 209 2.91 13.13 28.67
N TYR A 210 1.78 13.01 27.98
CA TYR A 210 0.56 13.69 28.42
C TYR A 210 0.38 13.41 29.90
N ALA A 211 0.17 14.47 30.69
CA ALA A 211 0.13 14.36 32.13
C ALA A 211 -0.85 13.23 32.55
N GLU A 212 -0.33 12.20 33.20
CA GLU A 212 -1.15 11.11 33.76
C GLU A 212 -1.82 11.52 35.09
N GLY A 213 -1.67 12.78 35.51
CA GLY A 213 -2.16 13.29 36.78
C GLY A 213 -2.39 14.81 36.77
N VAL A 214 -3.01 15.28 37.84
CA VAL A 214 -3.28 16.71 38.11
C VAL A 214 -2.60 17.04 39.43
N GLU A 215 -1.71 18.03 39.44
CA GLU A 215 -1.20 18.62 40.67
C GLU A 215 -2.00 19.90 40.98
N GLU A 216 -2.23 20.17 42.26
CA GLU A 216 -2.77 21.47 42.65
C GLU A 216 -1.70 22.54 42.40
N TRP A 217 -2.13 23.70 41.90
CA TRP A 217 -1.28 24.83 41.52
C TRP A 217 -0.39 25.37 42.67
N ASP A 218 -0.63 24.90 43.89
CA ASP A 218 -0.16 25.45 45.16
C ASP A 218 0.64 24.43 46.00
N ALA A 219 0.97 23.24 45.45
CA ALA A 219 1.63 22.16 46.18
C ALA A 219 3.14 22.40 46.44
#